data_AF-A0A945V0P4-F1
#
_entry.id   AF-A0A945V0P4-F1
#
_cell.length_a   1.000
_cell.length_b   1.000
_cell.length_c   1.000
_cell.angle_alpha   90.00
_cell.angle_beta   90.00
_cell.angle_gamma   90.00
#
_symmetry.space_group_name_H-M   'P 1'
#
loop_
_entity.id
_entity.type
_entity.pdbx_description
1 polymer ?
#
loop_
_entity_poly.entity_id
_entity_poly.type
_entity_poly.pdbx_seq_one_letter_code
_entity_poly.pdbx_strand_id
1 'polypeptide(L)' 'MNLSFEIPGLINYWIVIIFMMIGLYIVISRGNLIKKIVGLNIFQVSVFVLYISISKINGGSAPILDETIKSYSNPLP' A
#
# COMPACT_ATOMS: atom_id res chain seq x y z
N MET A 1 -9.50 17.45 -18.77
CA MET A 1 -8.61 16.35 -18.31
C MET A 1 -7.63 16.96 -17.32
N ASN A 2 -7.93 16.96 -16.02
CA ASN A 2 -7.08 17.60 -15.01
C ASN A 2 -5.94 16.66 -14.62
N LEU A 3 -4.85 16.69 -15.41
CA LEU A 3 -3.65 15.86 -15.26
C LEU A 3 -2.98 16.00 -13.87
N SER A 4 -3.27 17.07 -13.14
CA SER A 4 -2.65 17.38 -11.84
C SER A 4 -3.13 16.50 -10.67
N PHE A 5 -4.35 15.95 -10.73
CA PHE A 5 -4.93 15.17 -9.63
C PHE A 5 -4.69 13.65 -9.73
N GLU A 6 -4.36 13.13 -10.91
CA GLU A 6 -4.15 11.68 -11.12
C GLU A 6 -2.72 11.24 -10.76
N ILE A 7 -1.71 12.09 -10.99
CA ILE A 7 -0.30 11.81 -10.72
C ILE A 7 -0.02 11.43 -9.25
N PRO A 8 -0.54 12.15 -8.22
CA PRO A 8 -0.30 11.77 -6.82
C PRO A 8 -0.91 10.42 -6.45
N GLY A 9 -2.03 10.01 -7.07
CA GLY A 9 -2.62 8.69 -6.85
C GLY A 9 -1.75 7.57 -7.42
N LEU A 10 -1.22 7.75 -8.63
CA LEU A 10 -0.35 6.76 -9.28
C LEU A 10 0.95 6.53 -8.50
N ILE A 11 1.57 7.57 -7.94
CA ILE A 11 2.85 7.47 -7.22
C ILE A 11 2.83 6.40 -6.11
N ASN A 12 1.72 6.27 -5.37
CA ASN A 12 1.59 5.25 -4.33
C ASN A 12 1.72 3.82 -4.90
N TYR A 13 1.07 3.55 -6.02
CA TYR A 13 1.15 2.24 -6.68
C TYR A 13 2.56 1.92 -7.20
N TRP A 14 3.25 2.92 -7.77
CA TRP A 14 4.62 2.74 -8.24
C TRP A 14 5.60 2.43 -7.10
N ILE A 15 5.48 3.14 -5.98
CA ILE A 15 6.28 2.90 -4.78
C ILE A 15 6.03 1.48 -4.23
N VAL A 16 4.77 1.05 -4.17
CA VAL A 16 4.40 -0.30 -3.73
C VAL A 16 5.02 -1.38 -4.62
N ILE A 17 4.96 -1.23 -5.94
CA ILE A 17 5.54 -2.18 -6.89
C ILE A 17 7.05 -2.30 -6.69
N ILE A 18 7.75 -1.18 -6.49
CA ILE A 18 9.19 -1.17 -6.21
C ILE A 18 9.49 -1.93 -4.91
N PHE A 19 8.73 -1.68 -3.84
CA PHE A 19 8.92 -2.41 -2.58
C PHE A 19 8.64 -3.91 -2.71
N MET A 20 7.60 -4.30 -3.44
CA MET A 20 7.31 -5.70 -3.75
C MET A 20 8.49 -6.38 -4.46
N MET A 21 9.03 -5.72 -5.49
CA MET A 21 10.15 -6.25 -6.27
C MET A 21 11.44 -6.35 -5.44
N ILE A 22 11.71 -5.38 -4.56
CA ILE A 22 12.85 -5.43 -3.63
C ILE A 22 12.69 -6.59 -2.64
N GLY A 23 11.49 -6.78 -2.07
CA GLY A 23 11.20 -7.89 -1.16
C GLY A 23 11.43 -9.25 -1.82
N LEU A 24 10.87 -9.45 -3.02
CA LEU A 24 11.07 -10.66 -3.84
C LEU A 24 12.54 -10.87 -4.21
N TYR A 25 13.25 -9.81 -4.61
CA TYR A 25 14.67 -9.88 -4.95
C TYR A 25 15.52 -10.38 -3.78
N ILE A 26 15.28 -9.88 -2.56
CA ILE A 26 16.02 -10.30 -1.36
C ILE A 26 15.76 -11.79 -1.05
N VAL A 27 14.52 -12.26 -1.21
CA VAL A 27 14.15 -13.67 -0.97
C VAL A 27 14.87 -14.61 -1.93
N ILE A 28 15.01 -14.24 -3.21
CA ILE A 28 15.65 -15.07 -4.24
C ILE A 28 17.19 -14.99 -4.14
N SER A 29 17.74 -13.78 -3.96
CA SER A 29 19.20 -13.52 -4.05
C SER A 29 20.01 -13.99 -2.84
N ARG A 30 19.41 -14.08 -1.65
CA ARG A 30 20.16 -14.35 -0.40
C ARG A 30 20.14 -15.83 -0.03
N GLY A 31 21.31 -16.42 0.23
CA GLY A 31 21.42 -17.79 0.77
C GLY A 31 21.06 -17.91 2.26
N ASN A 32 21.25 -16.83 3.04
CA ASN A 32 20.93 -16.83 4.47
C ASN A 32 19.41 -16.71 4.73
N LEU A 33 18.86 -17.67 5.48
CA LEU A 33 17.43 -17.74 5.81
C LEU A 33 16.93 -16.50 6.56
N ILE A 34 17.73 -15.91 7.45
CA ILE A 34 17.34 -14.70 8.21
C ILE A 34 17.10 -13.54 7.25
N LYS A 35 17.98 -13.37 6.24
CA LYS A 35 17.82 -12.31 5.23
C LYS A 35 16.62 -12.56 4.32
N LYS A 36 16.27 -13.83 4.05
CA LYS A 36 15.03 -14.16 3.33
C LYS A 36 13.79 -13.78 4.13
N ILE A 37 13.76 -14.02 5.45
CA ILE A 37 12.64 -13.62 6.32
C ILE A 37 12.48 -12.09 6.33
N VAL A 38 13.58 -11.35 6.36
CA VAL A 38 13.54 -9.88 6.24
C VAL A 38 12.96 -9.47 4.87
N GLY A 39 13.40 -10.09 3.77
CA GLY A 39 12.84 -9.84 2.43
C GLY A 39 11.35 -10.16 2.33
N LEU A 40 10.90 -11.26 2.96
CA LEU A 40 9.50 -11.65 3.00
C LEU A 40 8.66 -10.66 3.82
N ASN A 41 9.17 -10.14 4.93
CA ASN A 41 8.50 -9.09 5.70
C ASN A 41 8.33 -7.80 4.89
N ILE A 42 9.36 -7.40 4.13
CA ILE A 42 9.28 -6.22 3.24
C ILE A 42 8.20 -6.44 2.18
N PHE A 43 8.15 -7.62 1.57
CA PHE A 43 7.12 -7.98 0.61
C PHE A 43 5.71 -7.91 1.25
N GLN A 44 5.54 -8.47 2.44
CA GLN A 44 4.26 -8.45 3.14
C GLN A 44 3.79 -7.03 3.48
N VAL A 45 4.67 -6.18 4.01
CA VAL A 45 4.33 -4.77 4.30
C VAL A 45 3.93 -4.02 3.03
N SER A 46 4.61 -4.27 1.90
CA SER A 46 4.24 -3.64 0.63
C SER A 46 2.84 -4.02 0.14
N VAL A 47 2.43 -5.27 0.35
CA VAL A 47 1.06 -5.73 0.05
C VAL A 47 0.03 -5.02 0.93
N PHE A 48 0.33 -4.79 2.22
CA PHE A 48 -0.57 -4.00 3.08
C PHE A 48 -0.75 -2.57 2.58
N VAL A 49 0.33 -1.92 2.14
CA VAL A 49 0.27 -0.56 1.57
C VAL A 49 -0.55 -0.54 0.28
N LEU A 50 -0.46 -1.58 -0.56
CA LEU A 50 -1.30 -1.72 -1.76
C LEU A 50 -2.79 -1.70 -1.40
N TYR A 51 -3.18 -2.56 -0.46
CA TYR A 51 -4.56 -2.70 -0.03
C TYR A 51 -5.10 -1.39 0.56
N ILE A 52 -4.35 -0.76 1.46
CA ILE A 52 -4.73 0.54 2.05
C ILE A 52 -4.91 1.62 0.98
N SER A 53 -4.05 1.63 -0.04
CA SER A 53 -4.14 2.59 -1.15
C SER A 53 -5.41 2.40 -1.98
N ILE A 54 -5.87 1.16 -2.15
CA ILE A 54 -7.13 0.83 -2.87
C ILE A 54 -8.35 1.15 -2.00
N SER A 55 -8.28 0.97 -0.68
CA SER A 55 -9.39 1.25 0.25
C SER A 55 -9.71 2.74 0.42
N LYS A 56 -8.83 3.64 -0.04
CA LYS A 56 -9.00 5.07 0.14
C LYS A 56 -10.04 5.63 -0.84
N ILE A 57 -11.12 6.17 -0.29
CA ILE A 57 -12.16 6.90 -1.04
C ILE A 57 -11.85 8.40 -0.97
N ASN A 58 -11.94 9.10 -2.10
CA ASN A 58 -11.76 10.55 -2.15
C ASN A 58 -12.81 11.26 -1.29
N GLY A 59 -12.36 12.07 -0.32
CA GLY A 59 -13.24 12.73 0.66
C GLY A 59 -13.76 11.83 1.79
N GLY A 60 -13.37 10.55 1.82
CA GLY A 60 -13.72 9.63 2.91
C GLY A 60 -12.81 9.82 4.12
N SER A 61 -13.39 10.01 5.30
CA SER A 61 -12.66 10.06 6.59
C SER A 61 -12.29 8.65 7.07
N ALA A 62 -11.47 8.57 8.12
CA ALA A 62 -11.14 7.30 8.76
C ALA A 62 -12.44 6.61 9.24
N PRO A 63 -12.56 5.26 9.12
CA PRO A 63 -13.77 4.51 9.48
C PRO A 63 -13.95 4.45 11.02
N ILE A 64 -14.21 5.60 11.63
CA ILE A 64 -14.49 5.81 13.04
C ILE A 64 -15.86 6.47 13.09
N LEU A 65 -16.83 5.84 13.75
CA LEU A 65 -18.20 6.34 13.81
C LEU A 65 -18.24 7.74 14.43
N ASP A 66 -18.65 8.71 13.62
CA ASP A 66 -18.87 10.10 14.00
C ASP A 66 -20.15 10.60 13.29
N GLU A 67 -21.04 11.25 14.04
CA GLU A 67 -22.32 11.75 13.54
C GLU A 67 -22.15 12.88 12.50
N THR A 68 -20.97 13.52 12.46
CA THR A 68 -20.65 14.62 11.55
C THR A 68 -20.11 14.16 10.18
N ILE A 69 -19.77 12.88 10.03
CA ILE A 69 -19.06 12.34 8.86
C ILE A 69 -20.00 11.47 8.02
N LYS A 70 -20.28 11.91 6.79
CA LYS A 70 -21.16 11.21 5.82
C LYS A 70 -20.46 10.15 4.96
N SER A 71 -19.13 10.15 4.90
CA SER A 71 -18.38 9.24 4.02
C SER A 71 -17.12 8.74 4.71
N TYR A 72 -17.00 7.43 4.76
CA TYR A 72 -15.86 6.73 5.35
C TYR A 72 -15.04 6.07 4.25
N SER A 73 -13.74 5.92 4.49
CA SER A 73 -12.91 5.00 3.71
C SER A 73 -13.36 3.56 3.98
N ASN A 74 -13.16 2.65 3.02
CA ASN A 74 -13.65 1.28 3.15
C ASN A 74 -13.00 0.60 4.38
N PRO A 75 -13.78 0.13 5.38
CA PRO A 75 -13.23 -0.51 6.59
C PRO A 75 -12.60 -1.88 6.31
N LEU A 76 -12.89 -2.46 5.14
CA LEU A 76 -12.30 -3.68 4.66
C LEU A 76 -11.55 -3.38 3.36
N PRO A 77 -10.23 -3.53 3.30
CA PRO A 77 -9.52 -3.68 2.02
C PRO A 77 -9.91 -4.95 1.28
#